data_AF-A0A3C1KZ67-F1
#
_entry.id   AF-A0A3C1KZ67-F1
#
_cell.length_a   1.000
_cell.length_b   1.000
_cell.length_c   1.000
_cell.angle_alpha   90.00
_cell.angle_beta   90.00
_cell.angle_gamma   90.00
#
_symmetry.space_group_name_H-M   'P 1'
#
loop_
_entity.id
_entity.type
_entity.pdbx_description
1 polymer ?
#
loop_
_entity_poly.entity_id
_entity_poly.type
_entity_poly.pdbx_seq_one_letter_code
_entity_poly.pdbx_strand_id
1 'polypeptide(L)'
;MTGSESSQQMSVLALSRMWRRRGWGVRAHELLTTTLAQPALQYSSEPVVISQVAWIELELADLHRDRGELRQADTLTLKALARFEQVQDLGGQTVAALALGEGSWQAGHFSQAQQWYNRAHSL
;
A
#
# COMPACT_ATOMS: atom_id res chain seq x y z
N MET A 1 37.85 15.19 -5.62
CA MET A 1 36.86 14.49 -6.47
C MET A 1 35.66 14.16 -5.59
N THR A 2 34.70 15.07 -5.48
CA THR A 2 33.49 14.93 -4.65
C THR A 2 32.30 14.77 -5.59
N GLY A 3 32.11 13.54 -6.06
CA GLY A 3 31.06 13.21 -7.03
C GLY A 3 30.22 12.04 -6.53
N SER A 4 28.93 12.31 -6.30
CA SER A 4 27.83 11.36 -6.51
C SER A 4 27.47 10.28 -5.47
N GLU A 5 27.92 10.31 -4.21
CA GLU A 5 27.36 9.38 -3.20
C GLU A 5 26.00 9.84 -2.62
N SER A 6 25.57 11.05 -2.94
CA SER A 6 24.18 11.53 -2.77
C SER A 6 23.29 11.23 -4.00
N SER A 7 23.64 10.19 -4.78
CA SER A 7 22.79 9.65 -5.84
C SER A 7 21.57 8.96 -5.22
N GLN A 8 20.51 9.76 -5.03
CA GLN A 8 19.11 9.35 -4.84
C GLN A 8 18.92 8.04 -4.07
N GLN A 9 18.92 8.12 -2.74
CA GLN A 9 18.28 7.08 -1.93
C GLN A 9 16.79 7.02 -2.32
N MET A 10 16.44 6.09 -3.21
CA MET A 10 15.05 5.83 -3.57
C MET A 10 14.35 5.16 -2.39
N SER A 11 13.17 5.65 -2.03
CA SER A 11 12.35 4.96 -1.03
C SER A 11 11.98 3.56 -1.51
N VAL A 12 11.73 2.65 -0.58
CA VAL A 12 11.29 1.27 -0.88
C VAL A 12 10.04 1.27 -1.79
N LEU A 13 9.11 2.21 -1.57
CA LEU A 13 7.92 2.38 -2.40
C LEU A 13 8.27 2.81 -3.83
N ALA A 14 9.17 3.79 -3.99
CA ALA A 14 9.60 4.25 -5.30
C ALA A 14 10.31 3.13 -6.08
N LEU A 15 11.17 2.37 -5.40
CA LEU A 15 11.88 1.23 -5.98
C LEU A 15 10.91 0.12 -6.40
N SER A 16 9.97 -0.23 -5.52
CA SER A 16 8.94 -1.24 -5.80
C SER A 16 8.08 -0.87 -7.01
N ARG A 17 7.55 0.36 -7.06
CA ARG A 17 6.76 0.87 -8.20
C ARG A 17 7.56 0.85 -9.49
N MET A 18 8.84 1.20 -9.42
CA MET A 18 9.74 1.16 -10.56
C MET A 18 9.95 -0.27 -11.07
N TRP A 19 10.13 -1.25 -10.17
CA TRP A 19 10.26 -2.66 -10.52
C TRP A 19 8.95 -3.25 -11.08
N ARG A 20 7.81 -2.91 -10.48
CA ARG A 20 6.47 -3.25 -10.98
C ARG A 20 6.28 -2.80 -12.44
N ARG A 21 6.58 -1.54 -12.76
CA ARG A 21 6.49 -1.00 -14.14
C ARG A 21 7.41 -1.69 -15.15
N ARG A 22 8.53 -2.27 -14.69
CA ARG A 22 9.46 -3.04 -15.53
C ARG A 22 9.06 -4.52 -15.68
N GLY A 23 7.94 -4.94 -15.10
CA GLY A 23 7.50 -6.34 -15.10
C GLY A 23 8.19 -7.20 -14.04
N TRP A 24 8.98 -6.62 -13.14
CA TRP A 24 9.66 -7.33 -12.05
C TRP A 24 8.79 -7.43 -10.79
N GLY A 25 7.51 -7.76 -10.96
CA GLY A 25 6.53 -7.80 -9.88
C GLY A 25 6.88 -8.78 -8.75
N VAL A 26 7.59 -9.88 -9.05
CA VAL A 26 8.07 -10.83 -8.03
C VAL A 26 9.11 -10.19 -7.13
N ARG A 27 10.10 -9.49 -7.70
CA ARG A 27 11.12 -8.77 -6.91
C ARG A 27 10.52 -7.63 -6.11
N ALA A 28 9.55 -6.92 -6.68
CA ALA A 28 8.82 -5.86 -5.98
C ALA A 28 8.07 -6.42 -4.76
N HIS A 29 7.41 -7.58 -4.94
CA HIS A 29 6.70 -8.28 -3.86
C HIS A 29 7.66 -8.74 -2.76
N GLU A 30 8.78 -9.37 -3.13
CA GLU A 30 9.82 -9.80 -2.20
C GLU A 30 10.42 -8.62 -1.42
N LEU A 31 10.73 -7.51 -2.09
CA LEU A 31 11.23 -6.29 -1.44
C LEU A 31 10.25 -5.76 -0.38
N LEU A 32 8.96 -5.66 -0.71
CA LEU A 32 7.96 -5.11 0.22
C LEU A 32 7.70 -6.07 1.38
N THR A 33 7.57 -7.37 1.11
CA THR A 33 7.33 -8.39 2.16
C THR A 33 8.50 -8.51 3.12
N THR A 34 9.74 -8.52 2.62
CA THR A 34 10.95 -8.53 3.47
C THR A 34 11.08 -7.25 4.28
N THR A 35 10.69 -6.10 3.71
CA THR A 35 10.64 -4.83 4.45
C THR A 35 9.63 -4.90 5.59
N LEU A 36 8.40 -5.36 5.33
CA LEU A 36 7.37 -5.53 6.37
C LEU A 36 7.73 -6.59 7.44
N ALA A 37 8.63 -7.52 7.13
CA ALA A 37 9.13 -8.51 8.08
C ALA A 37 10.13 -7.94 9.09
N GLN A 38 10.63 -6.71 8.89
CA GLN A 38 11.62 -6.11 9.78
C GLN A 38 11.00 -5.77 11.16
N PRO A 39 11.61 -6.22 12.27
CA PRO A 39 11.09 -5.94 13.61
C PRO A 39 10.92 -4.45 13.91
N ALA A 40 11.80 -3.62 13.35
CA ALA A 40 11.75 -2.16 13.51
C ALA A 40 10.47 -1.55 12.95
N LEU A 41 9.86 -2.15 11.92
CA LEU A 41 8.59 -1.68 11.36
C LEU A 41 7.39 -2.36 12.04
N GLN A 42 7.53 -3.63 12.45
CA GLN A 42 6.43 -4.39 13.05
C GLN A 42 6.03 -3.91 14.45
N TYR A 43 7.03 -3.54 15.27
CA TYR A 43 6.81 -3.19 16.68
C TYR A 43 6.89 -1.69 16.95
N SER A 44 7.08 -0.87 15.91
CA SER A 44 7.08 0.58 16.07
C SER A 44 5.69 1.10 16.40
N SER A 45 5.63 2.00 17.38
CA SER A 45 4.42 2.77 17.70
C SER A 45 4.48 4.20 17.17
N GLU A 46 5.55 4.56 16.46
CA GLU A 46 5.72 5.90 15.91
C GLU A 46 4.72 6.15 14.78
N PRO A 47 3.90 7.23 14.83
CA PRO A 47 2.88 7.50 13.81
C PRO A 47 3.42 7.50 12.38
N VAL A 48 4.61 8.08 12.19
CA VAL A 48 5.28 8.11 10.89
C VAL A 48 5.60 6.70 10.36
N VAL A 49 6.01 5.78 11.24
CA VAL A 49 6.33 4.40 10.85
C VAL A 49 5.05 3.62 10.57
N ILE A 50 3.99 3.84 11.36
CA ILE A 50 2.68 3.22 11.14
C ILE A 50 2.12 3.63 9.76
N SER A 51 2.19 4.93 9.40
CA SER A 51 1.84 5.40 8.04
C SER A 51 2.72 4.76 6.97
N GLN A 52 4.04 4.66 7.18
CA GLN A 52 4.93 4.02 6.21
C GLN A 52 4.57 2.55 5.97
N VAL A 53 4.29 1.79 7.04
CA VAL A 53 3.84 0.40 6.95
C VAL A 53 2.55 0.31 6.15
N ALA A 54 1.58 1.19 6.41
CA ALA A 54 0.30 1.21 5.69
C ALA A 54 0.49 1.48 4.18
N TRP A 55 1.38 2.41 3.80
CA TRP A 55 1.71 2.65 2.40
C TRP A 55 2.40 1.44 1.73
N ILE A 56 3.26 0.73 2.45
CA ILE A 56 3.89 -0.50 1.94
C ILE A 56 2.85 -1.61 1.73
N GLU A 57 1.88 -1.74 2.66
CA GLU A 57 0.77 -2.68 2.52
C GLU A 57 -0.12 -2.37 1.32
N LEU A 58 -0.39 -1.09 1.02
CA LEU A 58 -1.12 -0.69 -0.18
C LEU A 58 -0.37 -1.05 -1.47
N GLU A 59 0.94 -0.79 -1.53
CA GLU A 59 1.73 -1.18 -2.71
C GLU A 59 1.78 -2.70 -2.91
N LEU A 60 1.81 -3.46 -1.81
CA LEU A 60 1.75 -4.92 -1.87
C LEU A 60 0.38 -5.40 -2.32
N ALA A 61 -0.71 -4.76 -1.83
CA ALA A 61 -2.07 -5.05 -2.26
C ALA A 61 -2.24 -4.85 -3.77
N ASP A 62 -1.68 -3.77 -4.30
CA ASP A 62 -1.65 -3.47 -5.72
C ASP A 62 -0.94 -4.55 -6.55
N LEU A 63 0.20 -5.08 -6.07
CA LEU A 63 0.88 -6.20 -6.72
C LEU A 63 0.04 -7.49 -6.71
N HIS A 64 -0.73 -7.72 -5.65
CA HIS A 64 -1.68 -8.84 -5.59
C HIS A 64 -2.85 -8.62 -6.57
N ARG A 65 -3.35 -7.39 -6.69
CA ARG A 65 -4.41 -7.04 -7.66
C ARG A 65 -3.96 -7.26 -9.11
N ASP A 66 -2.73 -6.88 -9.46
CA ASP A 66 -2.14 -7.16 -10.78
C ASP A 66 -2.12 -8.65 -11.14
N ARG A 67 -2.06 -9.53 -10.13
CA ARG A 67 -2.09 -11.00 -10.28
C ARG A 67 -3.49 -11.60 -10.23
N GLY A 68 -4.53 -10.78 -10.06
CA GLY A 68 -5.91 -11.23 -9.86
C GLY A 68 -6.20 -11.77 -8.45
N GLU A 69 -5.29 -11.58 -7.50
CA GLU A 69 -5.38 -12.09 -6.13
C GLU A 69 -6.22 -11.15 -5.23
N LEU A 70 -7.44 -10.84 -5.66
CA LEU A 70 -8.27 -9.76 -5.08
C LEU A 70 -8.49 -9.89 -3.56
N ARG A 71 -8.70 -11.10 -3.04
CA ARG A 71 -8.88 -11.33 -1.59
C ARG A 71 -7.65 -10.94 -0.77
N GLN A 72 -6.46 -11.20 -1.29
CA GLN A 72 -5.20 -10.87 -0.62
C GLN A 72 -4.97 -9.36 -0.67
N ALA A 73 -5.28 -8.74 -1.82
CA ALA A 73 -5.24 -7.29 -1.97
C ALA A 73 -6.18 -6.58 -0.99
N ASP A 74 -7.43 -7.03 -0.87
CA ASP A 74 -8.41 -6.43 0.06
C ASP A 74 -7.99 -6.60 1.52
N THR A 75 -7.43 -7.77 1.88
CA THR A 75 -6.92 -8.02 3.23
C THR A 75 -5.81 -7.03 3.61
N LEU A 76 -4.87 -6.80 2.69
CA LEU A 76 -3.78 -5.82 2.89
C LEU A 76 -4.30 -4.38 2.90
N THR A 77 -5.27 -4.07 2.05
CA THR A 77 -5.86 -2.72 1.97
C THR A 77 -6.64 -2.37 3.25
N LEU A 78 -7.38 -3.33 3.83
CA LEU A 78 -8.05 -3.16 5.12
C LEU A 78 -7.06 -2.97 6.28
N LYS A 79 -5.93 -3.68 6.26
CA LYS A 79 -4.84 -3.51 7.23
C LYS A 79 -4.20 -2.12 7.13
N ALA A 80 -3.99 -1.63 5.91
CA ALA A 80 -3.48 -0.28 5.67
C ALA A 80 -4.47 0.77 6.15
N LEU A 81 -5.77 0.61 5.83
CA LEU A 81 -6.84 1.51 6.27
C LEU A 81 -6.87 1.63 7.80
N ALA A 82 -6.86 0.50 8.52
CA ALA A 82 -6.87 0.50 9.99
C ALA A 82 -5.67 1.25 10.59
N ARG A 83 -4.49 1.17 9.95
CA ARG A 83 -3.30 1.93 10.37
C ARG A 83 -3.41 3.41 10.07
N PHE A 84 -3.91 3.79 8.90
CA PHE A 84 -4.16 5.20 8.58
C PHE A 84 -5.23 5.81 9.50
N GLU A 85 -6.23 5.05 9.91
CA GLU A 85 -7.20 5.46 10.92
C GLU A 85 -6.54 5.67 12.29
N GLN A 86 -5.67 4.73 12.71
CA GLN A 86 -4.94 4.81 13.98
C GLN A 86 -4.12 6.12 14.12
N VAL A 87 -3.52 6.58 13.02
CA VAL A 87 -2.68 7.79 13.00
C VAL A 87 -3.38 9.01 12.39
N GLN A 88 -4.69 8.91 12.14
CA GLN A 88 -5.52 9.98 11.60
C GLN A 88 -5.02 10.56 10.25
N ASP A 89 -4.39 9.72 9.42
CA ASP A 89 -3.93 10.07 8.07
C ASP A 89 -5.10 9.98 7.08
N LEU A 90 -5.84 11.08 6.91
CA LEU A 90 -7.00 11.16 6.03
C LEU A 90 -6.66 10.88 4.56
N GLY A 91 -5.46 11.27 4.12
CA GLY A 91 -5.00 11.00 2.75
C GLY A 91 -4.82 9.50 2.51
N GLY A 92 -4.14 8.82 3.43
CA GLY A 92 -3.99 7.37 3.41
C GLY A 92 -5.32 6.63 3.50
N GLN A 93 -6.23 7.08 4.38
CA GLN A 93 -7.59 6.51 4.49
C GLN A 93 -8.36 6.63 3.17
N THR A 94 -8.29 7.80 2.51
CA THR A 94 -8.95 8.04 1.23
C THR A 94 -8.42 7.10 0.15
N VAL A 95 -7.10 6.96 0.03
CA VAL A 95 -6.50 6.06 -0.96
C VAL A 95 -6.85 4.60 -0.69
N ALA A 96 -6.82 4.16 0.57
CA ALA A 96 -7.21 2.80 0.94
C ALA A 96 -8.70 2.52 0.65
N ALA A 97 -9.58 3.49 0.93
CA ALA A 97 -11.01 3.37 0.61
C ALA A 97 -11.25 3.29 -0.91
N LEU A 98 -10.57 4.11 -1.71
CA LEU A 98 -10.64 4.01 -3.17
C LEU A 98 -10.18 2.63 -3.68
N ALA A 99 -9.09 2.10 -3.14
CA ALA A 99 -8.56 0.79 -3.51
C ALA A 99 -9.54 -0.35 -3.16
N LEU A 100 -10.24 -0.29 -2.02
CA LEU A 100 -11.29 -1.25 -1.66
C LEU A 100 -12.52 -1.12 -2.57
N GLY A 101 -12.87 0.10 -2.96
CA GLY A 101 -13.92 0.35 -3.93
C GLY A 101 -13.60 -0.26 -5.28
N GLU A 102 -12.38 -0.07 -5.78
CA GLU A 102 -11.91 -0.69 -7.02
C GLU A 102 -11.89 -2.23 -6.93
N GLY A 103 -11.37 -2.79 -5.84
CA GLY A 103 -11.38 -4.24 -5.61
C GLY A 103 -12.81 -4.82 -5.62
N SER A 104 -13.73 -4.15 -4.93
CA SER A 104 -15.15 -4.54 -4.91
C SER A 104 -15.79 -4.44 -6.30
N TRP A 105 -15.46 -3.41 -7.07
CA TRP A 105 -15.94 -3.23 -8.44
C TRP A 105 -15.45 -4.36 -9.36
N GLN A 106 -14.15 -4.67 -9.30
CA GLN A 106 -13.53 -5.75 -10.08
C GLN A 106 -14.12 -7.12 -9.75
N ALA A 107 -14.54 -7.34 -8.50
CA ALA A 107 -15.23 -8.54 -8.06
C ALA A 107 -16.73 -8.58 -8.41
N GLY A 108 -17.29 -7.52 -9.02
CA GLY A 108 -18.71 -7.41 -9.34
C GLY A 108 -19.62 -7.02 -8.17
N HIS A 109 -19.05 -6.63 -7.02
CA HIS A 109 -19.77 -6.20 -5.82
C HIS A 109 -20.06 -4.69 -5.84
N PHE A 110 -20.85 -4.23 -6.82
CA PHE A 110 -21.05 -2.80 -7.10
C PHE A 110 -21.61 -2.01 -5.91
N SER A 111 -22.55 -2.57 -5.13
CA SER A 111 -23.08 -1.90 -3.94
C SER A 111 -22.01 -1.65 -2.88
N GLN A 112 -21.09 -2.60 -2.70
CA GLN A 112 -19.97 -2.47 -1.78
C GLN A 112 -18.93 -1.47 -2.31
N ALA A 113 -18.66 -1.49 -3.62
CA ALA A 113 -17.81 -0.50 -4.27
C ALA A 113 -18.31 0.93 -4.02
N GLN A 114 -19.63 1.15 -4.20
CA GLN A 114 -20.24 2.46 -3.96
C GLN A 114 -20.11 2.91 -2.50
N GLN A 115 -20.24 2.00 -1.53
CA GLN A 115 -20.03 2.34 -0.12
C GLN A 115 -18.60 2.83 0.14
N TRP A 116 -17.61 2.14 -0.43
CA TRP A 116 -16.21 2.54 -0.31
C TRP A 116 -15.90 3.87 -1.00
N TYR A 117 -16.46 4.11 -2.19
CA TYR A 117 -16.30 5.38 -2.88
C TYR A 117 -16.97 6.55 -2.12
N ASN A 118 -18.16 6.33 -1.57
CA ASN A 118 -18.83 7.33 -0.73
C ASN A 118 -18.00 7.65 0.52
N ARG A 119 -17.42 6.61 1.14
CA ARG A 119 -16.53 6.80 2.28
C ARG A 119 -15.30 7.62 1.89
N ALA A 120 -14.63 7.28 0.78
CA ALA A 120 -13.47 8.02 0.31
C ALA A 120 -13.80 9.49 0.01
N HIS A 121 -15.00 9.78 -0.50
CA HIS A 121 -15.47 11.13 -0.76
C HIS A 121 -15.77 11.94 0.51
N SER A 122 -16.08 11.27 1.63
CA SER A 122 -16.44 11.90 2.90
C SER A 122 -15.27 12.21 3.84
N LEU A 123 -14.07 11.72 3.51
CA LEU A 123 -12.82 11.93 4.26
C LEU A 123 -12.14 13.23 3.84
#